data_AF-A0A2S8GCK3-F1
#
_entry.id   AF-A0A2S8GCK3-F1
#
_cell.length_a   1.000
_cell.length_b   1.000
_cell.length_c   1.000
_cell.angle_alpha   90.00
_cell.angle_beta   90.00
_cell.angle_gamma   90.00
#
_symmetry.space_group_name_H-M   'P 1'
#
loop_
_entity.id
_entity.type
_entity.pdbx_description
1 polymer ?
#
loop_
_entity_poly.entity_id
_entity_poly.type
_entity_poly.pdbx_seq_one_letter_code
_entity_poly.pdbx_strand_id
1 'polypeptide(L)'
;MLLMHKARRRASSLLEIILGLPLLLMVLFAVAQFGLLQSNQQSLKMASRAGALVAAELTIVPGEPLPGEVLDAVNEVLRQSGLIGSAEFIELVGGVQMNHNLAGGDVLVAGMGCDPPTIPYPDRPYVQVTVCLEATRLAPNTLSILGINFSNRFVSMTSLHRHELSP
;
A
#
# COMPACT_ATOMS: atom_id res chain seq x y z
N MET A 1 -9.80 -31.73 -53.49
CA MET A 1 -10.53 -30.64 -52.78
C MET A 1 -10.77 -30.92 -51.28
N LEU A 2 -11.10 -32.16 -50.87
CA LEU A 2 -11.32 -32.53 -49.45
C LEU A 2 -10.13 -32.30 -48.48
N LEU A 3 -8.89 -32.38 -48.97
CA LEU A 3 -7.69 -32.12 -48.15
C LEU A 3 -7.55 -30.65 -47.71
N MET A 4 -8.02 -29.69 -48.51
CA MET A 4 -7.92 -28.25 -48.16
C MET A 4 -8.88 -27.85 -47.02
N HIS A 5 -10.04 -28.51 -46.88
CA HIS A 5 -10.96 -28.24 -45.78
C HIS A 5 -10.43 -28.71 -44.43
N LYS A 6 -9.67 -29.83 -44.38
CA LYS A 6 -9.03 -30.31 -43.14
C LYS A 6 -7.88 -29.39 -42.70
N ALA A 7 -7.10 -28.85 -43.64
CA ALA A 7 -6.03 -27.90 -43.35
C ALA A 7 -6.57 -26.56 -42.80
N ARG A 8 -7.65 -26.04 -43.38
CA ARG A 8 -8.28 -24.78 -42.95
C ARG A 8 -8.83 -24.84 -41.52
N ARG A 9 -9.40 -25.97 -41.11
CA ARG A 9 -9.89 -26.17 -39.73
C ARG A 9 -8.74 -26.19 -38.71
N ARG A 10 -7.63 -26.86 -39.03
CA ARG A 10 -6.45 -26.92 -38.16
C ARG A 10 -5.75 -25.56 -38.02
N ALA A 11 -5.69 -24.79 -39.11
CA ALA A 11 -5.13 -23.44 -39.07
C ALA A 11 -5.94 -22.49 -38.17
N SER A 12 -7.27 -22.61 -38.20
CA SER A 12 -8.16 -21.83 -37.31
C SER A 12 -7.91 -22.15 -35.84
N SER A 13 -7.81 -23.43 -35.47
CA SER A 13 -7.55 -23.82 -34.07
C SER A 13 -6.16 -23.41 -33.60
N LEU A 14 -5.15 -23.45 -34.46
CA LEU A 14 -3.81 -22.93 -34.14
C LEU A 14 -3.83 -21.42 -33.93
N LEU A 15 -4.51 -20.67 -34.79
CA LEU A 15 -4.65 -19.22 -34.65
C LEU A 15 -5.35 -18.88 -33.33
N GLU A 16 -6.42 -19.59 -33.00
CA GLU A 16 -7.16 -19.42 -31.76
C GLU A 16 -6.28 -19.68 -30.52
N ILE A 17 -5.44 -20.71 -30.54
CA ILE A 17 -4.50 -20.98 -29.44
C ILE A 17 -3.39 -19.93 -29.37
N ILE A 18 -2.82 -19.52 -30.51
CA ILE A 18 -1.75 -18.52 -30.58
C ILE A 18 -2.23 -17.16 -30.07
N LEU A 19 -3.49 -16.79 -30.33
CA LEU A 19 -4.07 -15.54 -29.85
C LEU A 19 -4.66 -15.68 -28.44
N GLY A 20 -5.27 -16.82 -28.13
CA GLY A 20 -5.96 -17.07 -26.87
C GLY A 20 -5.02 -17.30 -25.69
N LEU A 21 -3.90 -18.01 -25.90
CA LEU A 21 -2.96 -18.32 -24.82
C LEU A 21 -2.32 -17.05 -24.22
N PRO A 22 -1.78 -16.09 -25.00
CA PRO A 22 -1.26 -14.85 -24.44
C PRO A 22 -2.32 -14.07 -23.68
N LEU A 23 -3.55 -13.96 -24.23
CA LEU A 23 -4.65 -13.27 -23.56
C LEU A 23 -4.97 -13.90 -22.20
N LEU A 24 -5.03 -15.23 -22.14
CA LEU A 24 -5.26 -15.96 -20.89
C LEU A 24 -4.13 -15.74 -19.88
N LEU A 25 -2.88 -15.72 -20.33
CA LEU A 25 -1.74 -15.41 -19.47
C LEU A 25 -1.77 -13.97 -18.93
N MET A 26 -2.17 -12.99 -19.76
CA MET A 26 -2.34 -11.60 -19.29
C MET A 26 -3.38 -11.50 -18.17
N VAL A 27 -4.52 -12.18 -18.34
CA VAL A 27 -5.58 -12.20 -17.33
C VAL A 27 -5.09 -12.88 -16.05
N LEU A 28 -4.37 -14.00 -16.16
CA LEU A 28 -3.83 -14.71 -15.00
C LEU A 28 -2.85 -13.83 -14.21
N PHE A 29 -1.91 -13.17 -14.90
CA PHE A 29 -0.98 -12.24 -14.24
C PHE A 29 -1.69 -11.06 -13.61
N ALA A 30 -2.71 -10.52 -14.28
CA ALA A 30 -3.51 -9.44 -13.71
C ALA A 30 -4.20 -9.88 -12.41
N VAL A 31 -4.90 -11.02 -12.42
CA VAL A 31 -5.60 -11.55 -11.24
C VAL A 31 -4.61 -11.80 -10.09
N ALA A 32 -3.45 -12.40 -10.36
CA ALA A 32 -2.43 -12.64 -9.35
C ALA A 32 -1.84 -11.33 -8.78
N GLN A 33 -1.46 -10.38 -9.66
CA GLN A 33 -0.88 -9.10 -9.26
C GLN A 33 -1.86 -8.25 -8.45
N PHE A 34 -3.13 -8.16 -8.87
CA PHE A 34 -4.16 -7.45 -8.11
C PHE A 34 -4.54 -8.18 -6.81
N GLY A 35 -4.53 -9.51 -6.79
CA GLY A 35 -4.76 -10.29 -5.58
C GLY A 35 -3.71 -10.03 -4.51
N LEU A 36 -2.43 -10.04 -4.89
CA LEU A 36 -1.33 -9.69 -3.98
C LEU A 36 -1.42 -8.24 -3.51
N LEU A 37 -1.70 -7.30 -4.43
CA LEU A 37 -1.88 -5.89 -4.10
C LEU A 37 -2.98 -5.71 -3.05
N GLN A 38 -4.14 -6.34 -3.24
CA GLN A 38 -5.27 -6.24 -2.32
C GLN A 38 -4.98 -6.89 -0.96
N SER A 39 -4.34 -8.06 -0.94
CA SER A 39 -3.93 -8.72 0.30
C SER A 39 -2.96 -7.84 1.09
N ASN A 40 -1.95 -7.29 0.43
CA ASN A 40 -0.91 -6.50 1.07
C ASN A 40 -1.39 -5.11 1.50
N GLN A 41 -2.41 -4.56 0.83
CA GLN A 41 -3.12 -3.37 1.29
C GLN A 41 -3.79 -3.57 2.66
N GLN A 42 -4.25 -4.79 2.98
CA GLN A 42 -4.80 -5.08 4.31
C GLN A 42 -3.69 -5.03 5.37
N SER A 43 -2.52 -5.59 5.08
CA SER A 43 -1.34 -5.50 5.96
C SER A 43 -0.92 -4.04 6.19
N LEU A 44 -0.90 -3.23 5.13
CA LEU A 44 -0.59 -1.80 5.22
C LEU A 44 -1.62 -1.04 6.08
N LYS A 45 -2.91 -1.39 5.97
CA LYS A 45 -3.98 -0.84 6.82
C LYS A 45 -3.81 -1.24 8.29
N MET A 46 -3.39 -2.47 8.56
CA MET A 46 -3.11 -2.93 9.92
C MET A 46 -1.89 -2.21 10.50
N ALA A 47 -0.86 -1.97 9.69
CA ALA A 47 0.33 -1.23 10.11
C ALA A 47 0.00 0.23 10.46
N SER A 48 -0.79 0.93 9.62
CA SER A 48 -1.22 2.30 9.93
C SER A 48 -2.09 2.37 11.18
N ARG A 49 -2.92 1.35 11.41
CA ARG A 49 -3.73 1.25 12.63
C ARG A 49 -2.87 1.02 13.87
N ALA A 50 -1.87 0.15 13.81
CA ALA A 50 -0.96 -0.09 14.92
C ALA A 50 -0.18 1.18 15.29
N GLY A 51 0.34 1.90 14.28
CA GLY A 51 0.99 3.19 14.51
C GLY A 51 0.03 4.22 15.13
N ALA A 52 -1.22 4.31 14.63
CA ALA A 52 -2.22 5.23 15.18
C ALA A 52 -2.64 4.90 16.62
N LEU A 53 -2.67 3.62 17.00
CA LEU A 53 -2.97 3.18 18.36
C LEU A 53 -1.86 3.61 19.32
N VAL A 54 -0.61 3.28 19.00
CA VAL A 54 0.54 3.69 19.83
C VAL A 54 0.62 5.21 19.93
N ALA A 55 0.44 5.91 18.81
CA ALA A 55 0.47 7.37 18.82
C ALA A 55 -0.67 8.01 19.63
N ALA A 56 -1.82 7.33 19.79
CA ALA A 56 -2.93 7.84 20.60
C ALA A 56 -2.69 7.77 22.11
N GLU A 57 -1.76 6.90 22.54
CA GLU A 57 -1.35 6.70 23.93
C GLU A 57 -0.11 7.54 24.29
N LEU A 58 0.57 8.15 23.31
CA LEU A 58 1.79 8.91 23.51
C LEU A 58 1.52 10.39 23.77
N THR A 59 2.39 11.00 24.57
CA THR A 59 2.41 12.46 24.71
C THR A 59 3.15 13.06 23.51
N ILE A 60 2.40 13.55 22.52
CA ILE A 60 2.98 14.12 21.31
C ILE A 60 3.30 15.60 21.55
N VAL A 61 4.57 15.96 21.48
CA VAL A 61 5.03 17.34 21.55
C VAL A 61 5.00 17.97 20.14
N PRO A 62 4.32 19.11 19.96
CA PRO A 62 4.34 19.83 18.69
C PRO A 62 5.74 20.14 18.16
N GLY A 63 6.00 19.78 16.91
CA GLY A 63 7.25 20.10 16.20
C GLY A 63 8.41 19.14 16.46
N GLU A 64 8.20 18.09 17.27
CA GLU A 64 9.17 17.01 17.42
C GLU A 64 9.09 16.01 16.24
N PRO A 65 10.19 15.32 15.92
CA PRO A 65 10.18 14.26 14.94
C PRO A 65 9.23 13.14 15.35
N LEU A 66 8.85 12.31 14.37
CA LEU A 66 7.96 11.17 14.59
C LEU A 66 8.51 10.28 15.73
N PRO A 67 7.72 9.96 16.78
CA PRO A 67 8.19 9.15 17.88
C PRO A 67 8.65 7.76 17.39
N GLY A 68 9.80 7.31 17.88
CA GLY A 68 10.38 6.00 17.50
C GLY A 68 9.44 4.83 17.76
N GLU A 69 8.63 4.91 18.83
CA GLU A 69 7.65 3.89 19.19
C GLU A 69 6.57 3.68 18.11
N VAL A 70 6.17 4.75 17.41
CA VAL A 70 5.21 4.67 16.29
C VAL A 70 5.85 3.96 15.10
N LEU A 71 7.12 4.26 14.82
CA LEU A 71 7.88 3.60 13.76
C LEU A 71 8.09 2.12 14.07
N ASP A 72 8.42 1.77 15.31
CA ASP A 72 8.63 0.39 15.75
C ASP A 72 7.33 -0.44 15.61
N ALA A 73 6.19 0.12 16.01
CA ALA A 73 4.89 -0.54 15.85
C ALA A 73 4.52 -0.77 14.38
N VAL A 74 4.78 0.21 13.51
CA VAL A 74 4.55 0.08 12.06
C VAL A 74 5.49 -0.96 11.45
N ASN A 75 6.79 -0.88 11.77
CA ASN A 75 7.80 -1.81 11.28
C ASN A 75 7.50 -3.25 11.69
N GLU A 76 7.03 -3.47 12.92
CA GLU A 76 6.71 -4.80 13.42
C GLU A 76 5.60 -5.45 12.58
N VAL A 77 4.51 -4.73 12.31
CA VAL A 77 3.40 -5.26 11.49
C VAL A 77 3.84 -5.49 10.05
N LEU A 78 4.63 -4.58 9.46
CA LEU A 78 5.12 -4.74 8.10
C LEU A 78 6.07 -5.93 7.96
N ARG A 79 6.93 -6.16 8.96
CA ARG A 79 7.85 -7.30 9.01
C ARG A 79 7.12 -8.62 9.16
N GLN A 80 6.10 -8.68 10.03
CA GLN A 80 5.23 -9.85 10.15
C GLN A 80 4.48 -10.17 8.86
N SER A 81 4.13 -9.15 8.08
CA SER A 81 3.47 -9.32 6.78
C SER A 81 4.43 -9.67 5.62
N GLY A 82 5.75 -9.64 5.85
CA GLY A 82 6.75 -9.88 4.82
C GLY A 82 6.90 -8.76 3.79
N LEU A 83 6.36 -7.57 4.06
CA LEU A 83 6.46 -6.40 3.17
C LEU A 83 7.81 -5.69 3.27
N ILE A 84 8.50 -5.85 4.40
CA ILE A 84 9.86 -5.38 4.62
C ILE A 84 10.72 -6.53 5.16
N GLY A 85 12.02 -6.52 4.82
CA GLY A 85 12.97 -7.48 5.35
C GLY A 85 13.18 -7.37 6.86
N SER A 86 13.76 -8.39 7.48
CA SER A 86 13.99 -8.43 8.94
C SER A 86 14.96 -7.36 9.47
N ALA A 87 15.74 -6.74 8.59
CA ALA A 87 16.68 -5.67 8.89
C ALA A 87 16.39 -4.39 8.06
N GLU A 88 15.23 -4.34 7.39
CA GLU A 88 14.79 -3.20 6.59
C GLU A 88 13.81 -2.36 7.42
N PHE A 89 13.89 -1.04 7.29
CA PHE A 89 13.02 -0.09 7.97
C PHE A 89 12.13 0.60 6.95
N ILE A 90 10.91 0.97 7.35
CA ILE A 90 9.97 1.66 6.45
C ILE A 90 10.54 2.93 5.83
N GLU A 91 11.40 3.67 6.56
CA GLU A 91 12.03 4.90 6.06
C GLU A 91 12.89 4.70 4.81
N LEU A 92 13.33 3.46 4.52
CA LEU A 92 14.14 3.13 3.35
C LEU A 92 13.30 2.74 2.12
N VAL A 93 12.04 2.35 2.33
CA VAL A 93 11.18 1.73 1.29
C VAL A 93 9.86 2.45 1.07
N GLY A 94 9.58 3.44 1.90
CA GLY A 94 8.31 4.15 1.94
C GLY A 94 8.39 5.32 2.90
N GLY A 95 7.27 5.60 3.56
CA GLY A 95 7.16 6.70 4.50
C GLY A 95 6.10 6.45 5.55
N VAL A 96 6.26 7.16 6.67
CA VAL A 96 5.24 7.27 7.71
C VAL A 96 5.05 8.74 7.98
N GLN A 97 3.79 9.18 7.97
CA GLN A 97 3.40 10.52 8.29
C GLN A 97 2.35 10.48 9.39
N MET A 98 2.54 11.26 10.43
CA MET A 98 1.60 11.45 11.52
C MET A 98 1.07 12.87 11.49
N ASN A 99 -0.25 13.01 11.49
CA ASN A 99 -0.95 14.27 11.65
C ASN A 99 -1.73 14.23 12.96
N HIS A 100 -1.62 15.25 13.79
CA HIS A 100 -2.37 15.30 15.04
C HIS A 100 -2.92 16.70 15.32
N ASN A 101 -4.03 16.73 16.05
CA ASN A 101 -4.59 17.94 16.65
C ASN A 101 -4.95 17.60 18.09
N LEU A 102 -4.27 18.22 19.06
CA LEU A 102 -4.44 17.92 20.49
C LEU A 102 -5.20 19.00 21.26
N ALA A 103 -5.35 20.19 20.69
CA ALA A 103 -5.83 21.38 21.40
C ALA A 103 -6.72 22.30 20.55
N GLY A 104 -7.29 21.80 19.45
CA GLY A 104 -8.07 22.62 18.51
C GLY A 104 -7.23 23.61 17.69
N GLY A 105 -5.91 23.37 17.59
CA GLY A 105 -4.96 24.20 16.86
C GLY A 105 -4.62 23.66 15.47
N ASP A 106 -3.57 24.21 14.86
CA ASP A 106 -3.09 23.80 13.54
C ASP A 106 -2.70 22.32 13.51
N VAL A 107 -2.96 21.67 12.37
CA VAL A 107 -2.59 20.27 12.14
C VAL A 107 -1.07 20.17 12.05
N LEU A 108 -0.47 19.49 13.01
CA LEU A 108 0.97 19.29 13.05
C LEU A 108 1.30 18.01 12.30
N VAL A 109 2.27 18.11 11.41
CA VAL A 109 2.73 17.03 10.54
C VAL A 109 4.12 16.59 10.99
N ALA A 110 4.26 15.33 11.38
CA ALA A 110 5.53 14.70 11.71
C ALA A 110 5.81 13.54 10.74
N GLY A 111 7.03 13.46 10.22
CA GLY A 111 7.45 12.43 9.25
C GLY A 111 7.51 12.92 7.80
N MET A 112 7.98 12.05 6.91
CA MET A 112 8.22 12.36 5.49
C MET A 112 7.75 11.20 4.60
N GLY A 113 7.44 11.52 3.34
CA GLY A 113 7.27 10.52 2.27
C GLY A 113 5.83 10.15 1.90
N CYS A 114 4.83 10.56 2.68
CA CYS A 114 3.42 10.38 2.33
C CYS A 114 2.71 11.74 2.20
N ASP A 115 1.81 11.86 1.24
CA ASP A 115 0.87 12.97 1.20
C ASP A 115 -0.29 12.69 2.17
N PRO A 116 -0.66 13.66 3.03
CA PRO A 116 -1.75 13.46 3.96
C PRO A 116 -3.07 13.41 3.18
N PRO A 117 -4.03 12.56 3.57
CA PRO A 117 -5.29 12.47 2.85
C PRO A 117 -6.06 13.79 2.98
N THR A 118 -6.69 14.23 1.90
CA THR A 118 -7.50 15.47 1.82
C THR A 118 -8.87 15.35 2.52
N ILE A 119 -8.96 14.54 3.57
CA ILE A 119 -10.18 14.37 4.34
C ILE A 119 -10.30 15.49 5.38
N PRO A 120 -11.52 16.02 5.60
CA PRO A 120 -11.75 17.00 6.65
C PRO A 120 -11.41 16.38 8.00
N TYR A 121 -10.61 17.12 8.77
CA TYR A 121 -10.18 16.68 10.09
C TYR A 121 -11.33 16.82 11.09
N PRO A 122 -11.44 15.87 12.05
CA PRO A 122 -12.48 15.96 13.07
C PRO A 122 -12.17 17.10 14.05
N ASP A 123 -13.22 17.78 14.52
CA ASP A 123 -13.16 18.91 15.46
C ASP A 123 -12.96 18.46 16.93
N ARG A 124 -12.13 17.43 17.12
CA ARG A 124 -11.84 16.83 18.43
C ARG A 124 -10.42 16.29 18.43
N PRO A 125 -9.78 16.12 19.61
CA PRO A 125 -8.43 15.61 19.69
C PRO A 125 -8.23 14.28 18.96
N TYR A 126 -7.34 14.25 17.97
CA TYR A 126 -7.09 13.07 17.14
C TYR A 126 -5.62 12.91 16.80
N VAL A 127 -5.28 11.67 16.49
CA VAL A 127 -4.03 11.29 15.85
C VAL A 127 -4.35 10.49 14.59
N GLN A 128 -3.70 10.85 13.50
CA GLN A 128 -3.85 10.23 12.21
C GLN A 128 -2.47 9.75 11.76
N VAL A 129 -2.34 8.47 11.48
CA VAL A 129 -1.09 7.89 10.95
C VAL A 129 -1.36 7.39 9.54
N THR A 130 -0.55 7.88 8.61
CA THR A 130 -0.51 7.49 7.21
C THR A 130 0.77 6.72 6.97
N VAL A 131 0.63 5.50 6.47
CA VAL A 131 1.75 4.65 6.09
C VAL A 131 1.70 4.49 4.58
N CYS A 132 2.82 4.76 3.90
CA CYS A 132 2.92 4.60 2.46
C CYS A 132 4.09 3.69 2.09
N LEU A 133 3.87 2.88 1.06
CA LEU A 133 4.86 1.96 0.52
C LEU A 133 4.79 1.97 -0.99
N GLU A 134 5.93 1.70 -1.65
CA GLU A 134 5.94 1.52 -3.10
C GLU A 134 5.01 0.36 -3.52
N ALA A 135 4.24 0.58 -4.58
CA ALA A 135 3.31 -0.41 -5.12
C ALA A 135 4.02 -1.69 -5.60
N THR A 136 5.29 -1.56 -6.00
CA THR A 136 6.21 -2.67 -6.37
C THR A 136 6.53 -3.60 -5.20
N ARG A 137 6.43 -3.12 -3.95
CA ARG A 137 6.57 -3.94 -2.74
C ARG A 137 5.30 -4.68 -2.39
N LEU A 138 4.14 -4.12 -2.75
CA LEU A 138 2.84 -4.73 -2.50
C LEU A 138 2.48 -5.79 -3.56
N ALA A 139 2.95 -5.63 -4.79
CA ALA A 139 2.75 -6.63 -5.84
C ALA A 139 3.87 -6.58 -6.87
N PRO A 140 4.25 -7.73 -7.46
CA PRO A 140 5.27 -7.76 -8.50
C PRO A 140 4.80 -6.98 -9.74
N ASN A 141 5.70 -6.31 -10.43
CA ASN A 141 5.39 -5.48 -11.60
C ASN A 141 5.30 -6.29 -12.91
N THR A 142 4.57 -7.41 -12.88
CA THR A 142 4.51 -8.38 -14.00
C THR A 142 3.82 -7.83 -15.25
N LEU A 143 2.86 -6.92 -15.08
CA LEU A 143 2.14 -6.29 -16.19
C LEU A 143 2.89 -5.10 -16.83
N SER A 144 4.10 -4.77 -16.38
CA SER A 144 4.90 -3.66 -16.95
C SER A 144 5.17 -3.83 -18.44
N ILE A 145 5.36 -5.07 -18.90
CA ILE A 145 5.58 -5.42 -20.32
C ILE A 145 4.34 -5.05 -21.18
N LEU A 146 3.16 -4.99 -20.57
CA LEU A 146 1.89 -4.63 -21.21
C LEU A 146 1.55 -3.14 -21.04
N GLY A 147 2.49 -2.33 -20.52
CA GLY A 147 2.33 -0.90 -20.30
C GLY A 147 1.69 -0.51 -18.96
N ILE A 148 1.35 -1.48 -18.10
CA ILE A 148 0.82 -1.21 -16.75
C ILE A 148 1.99 -1.26 -15.76
N ASN A 149 2.52 -0.09 -15.40
CA ASN A 149 3.71 0.03 -14.58
C ASN A 149 3.39 0.59 -13.17
N PHE A 150 3.81 -0.14 -12.13
CA PHE A 150 3.70 0.26 -10.72
C PHE A 150 4.93 0.97 -10.16
N SER A 151 6.02 1.09 -10.91
CA SER A 151 7.20 1.85 -10.50
C SER A 151 6.86 3.30 -10.18
N ASN A 152 7.46 3.84 -9.11
CA ASN A 152 7.23 5.20 -8.63
C ASN A 152 5.76 5.50 -8.26
N ARG A 153 4.95 4.45 -8.01
CA ARG A 153 3.61 4.58 -7.45
C ARG A 153 3.67 4.18 -6.00
N PHE A 154 3.08 5.00 -5.14
CA PHE A 154 2.91 4.70 -3.72
C PHE A 154 1.47 4.34 -3.44
N VAL A 155 1.27 3.38 -2.57
CA VAL A 155 -0.03 3.10 -1.97
C VAL A 155 0.07 3.57 -0.53
N SER A 156 -0.87 4.42 -0.12
CA SER A 156 -0.97 4.90 1.25
C SER A 156 -2.21 4.36 1.92
N MET A 157 -2.11 4.08 3.22
CA MET A 157 -3.25 3.78 4.09
C MET A 157 -3.20 4.67 5.30
N THR A 158 -4.31 5.32 5.58
CA THR A 158 -4.45 6.21 6.73
C THR A 158 -5.40 5.63 7.75
N SER A 159 -5.00 5.65 9.01
CA SER A 159 -5.85 5.30 10.15
C SER A 159 -5.95 6.51 11.08
N LEU A 160 -7.17 6.78 11.55
CA LEU A 160 -7.47 7.85 12.49
C LEU A 160 -7.89 7.24 13.83
N HIS A 161 -7.31 7.75 14.91
CA HIS A 161 -7.68 7.42 16.28
C HIS A 161 -7.92 8.67 17.11
N ARG A 162 -8.77 8.52 18.12
CA ARG A 162 -8.97 9.55 19.14
C ARG A 162 -7.73 9.54 20.03
N HIS A 163 -7.22 10.73 20.35
CA HIS A 163 -6.12 10.84 21.31
C HIS A 163 -6.65 10.60 22.73
N GLU A 164 -6.06 9.65 23.46
CA GLU A 164 -6.58 9.22 24.77
C GLU A 164 -6.12 10.13 25.91
N LEU A 165 -4.96 10.77 25.77
CA LEU A 165 -4.37 11.65 26.78
C LEU A 165 -4.83 13.12 26.67
N SER A 166 -5.89 13.42 25.92
CA SER A 166 -6.42 14.78 25.84
C SER A 166 -7.42 15.03 26.98
N PRO A 167 -7.34 16.17 27.70
CA PRO A 167 -8.21 16.49 28.83
C PRO A 167 -9.71 16.56 28.48
#